data_AF-A0A6S6PPZ7-F1
#
_entry.id   AF-A0A6S6PPZ7-F1
#
_cell.length_a   1.000
_cell.length_b   1.000
_cell.length_c   1.000
_cell.angle_alpha   90.00
_cell.angle_beta   90.00
_cell.angle_gamma   90.00
#
_symmetry.space_group_name_H-M   'P 1'
#
loop_
_entity.id
_entity.type
_entity.pdbx_description
1 polymer ?
#
loop_
_entity_poly.entity_id
_entity_poly.type
_entity_poly.pdbx_seq_one_letter_code
_entity_poly.pdbx_strand_id
1 'polypeptide(L)'
;MKSNSYSPRLRQAYLVYDNSKENFHFLAGQAWSMLTPGRIGIVPRQESLPETIDAAMIAGQTWARQWQVRITQDFFKHKLWLGLSIENPQTLYDTTGYTTDGDERVLLPGGKVATINKDGTGLTNNGPFSNEIAPDVIAKIAYDPHWGHYEIEGIAHFAHDRVSWVGGGHNYTAPTGGGGGSMILPVIPHKVEVRIAGLAGYGIGRYGSVLLPDATINAQGKPQPLFSAQGTAGIIAHPSARFVVYGYFGTQWAGRNYSTLNGSAYGYGNPNAINTGCNIEMSSMPCTANIHSVMEGTIGAWWRFFKGRYGTVEFGTQLAYSRVQAYQGVGGKPHTSESQLFFDLRYLPFQ
;
A
#
# COMPACT_ATOMS: atom_id res chain seq x y z
N MET A 1 4.93 -2.64 8.46
CA MET A 1 5.55 -3.81 7.77
C MET A 1 4.46 -4.74 7.19
N LYS A 2 4.15 -4.64 5.89
CA LYS A 2 3.03 -5.40 5.27
C LYS A 2 3.31 -6.91 5.10
N SER A 3 4.58 -7.31 5.05
CA SER A 3 5.05 -8.70 5.11
C SER A 3 6.19 -8.76 6.13
N ASN A 4 6.16 -9.72 7.06
CA ASN A 4 7.28 -10.05 7.96
C ASN A 4 7.43 -11.57 7.90
N SER A 5 8.67 -12.04 7.75
CA SER A 5 9.01 -13.46 7.55
C SER A 5 9.55 -14.14 8.81
N TYR A 6 9.79 -13.41 9.90
CA TYR A 6 10.43 -13.95 11.11
C TYR A 6 9.46 -14.64 12.08
N SER A 7 8.27 -14.07 12.28
CA SER A 7 7.22 -14.63 13.15
C SER A 7 6.08 -15.20 12.33
N PRO A 8 5.54 -16.40 12.66
CA PRO A 8 4.26 -16.84 12.11
C PRO A 8 3.22 -15.74 12.26
N ARG A 9 2.51 -15.42 11.16
CA ARG A 9 1.46 -14.41 11.13
C ARG A 9 0.36 -14.81 10.17
N LEU A 10 -0.86 -14.40 10.48
CA LEU A 10 -2.00 -14.58 9.58
C LEU A 10 -1.80 -13.73 8.32
N ARG A 11 -1.76 -14.38 7.14
CA ARG A 11 -1.77 -13.70 5.84
C ARG A 11 -3.19 -13.62 5.28
N GLN A 12 -3.89 -14.74 5.25
CA GLN A 12 -5.29 -14.82 4.80
C GLN A 12 -6.04 -15.88 5.61
N ALA A 13 -7.24 -15.54 6.07
CA ALA A 13 -8.21 -16.46 6.66
C ALA A 13 -9.60 -15.88 6.44
N TYR A 14 -10.38 -16.51 5.56
CA TYR A 14 -11.68 -16.01 5.14
C TYR A 14 -12.60 -17.16 4.71
N LEU A 15 -13.89 -16.87 4.71
CA LEU A 15 -14.96 -17.70 4.19
C LEU A 15 -15.38 -17.16 2.82
N VAL A 16 -15.75 -18.07 1.93
CA VAL A 16 -16.29 -17.74 0.60
C VAL A 16 -17.60 -18.48 0.38
N TYR A 17 -18.56 -17.78 -0.20
CA TYR A 17 -19.76 -18.36 -0.81
C TYR A 17 -19.77 -17.94 -2.28
N ASP A 18 -19.84 -18.93 -3.18
CA ASP A 18 -19.84 -18.74 -4.63
C ASP A 18 -21.07 -19.46 -5.20
N ASN A 19 -21.92 -18.71 -5.91
CA ASN A 19 -23.09 -19.26 -6.57
C ASN A 19 -23.09 -18.87 -8.05
N SER A 20 -22.54 -19.76 -8.89
CA SER A 20 -22.47 -19.56 -10.34
C SER A 20 -23.81 -19.65 -11.06
N LYS A 21 -24.92 -20.03 -10.39
CA LYS A 21 -26.27 -19.96 -10.99
C LYS A 21 -26.87 -18.57 -10.88
N GLU A 22 -26.62 -17.91 -9.75
CA GLU A 22 -27.09 -16.55 -9.47
C GLU A 22 -26.03 -15.49 -9.78
N ASN A 23 -24.82 -15.92 -10.18
CA ASN A 23 -23.65 -15.07 -10.44
C ASN A 23 -23.29 -14.18 -9.24
N PHE A 24 -23.58 -14.67 -8.03
CA PHE A 24 -23.41 -13.95 -6.78
C PHE A 24 -22.29 -14.59 -5.96
N HIS A 25 -21.40 -13.75 -5.43
CA HIS A 25 -20.28 -14.19 -4.62
C HIS A 25 -20.10 -13.30 -3.39
N PHE A 26 -19.69 -13.94 -2.30
CA PHE A 26 -19.49 -13.30 -1.01
C PHE A 26 -18.19 -13.79 -0.39
N LEU A 27 -17.46 -12.88 0.24
CA LEU A 27 -16.26 -13.17 1.02
C LEU A 27 -16.31 -12.43 2.35
N ALA A 28 -15.95 -13.11 3.44
CA ALA A 28 -15.77 -12.50 4.76
C ALA A 28 -14.53 -13.03 5.47
N GLY A 29 -13.66 -12.14 5.92
CA GLY A 29 -12.45 -12.48 6.68
C GLY A 29 -11.23 -11.65 6.28
N GLN A 30 -10.04 -12.07 6.69
CA GLN A 30 -8.79 -11.43 6.27
C GLN A 30 -8.39 -11.94 4.88
N ALA A 31 -8.48 -11.08 3.87
CA ALA A 31 -8.09 -11.38 2.48
C ALA A 31 -7.36 -10.18 1.85
N TRP A 32 -6.89 -10.32 0.61
CA TRP A 32 -6.37 -9.20 -0.17
C TRP A 32 -7.43 -8.11 -0.35
N SER A 33 -7.06 -6.85 -0.15
CA SER A 33 -7.96 -5.71 -0.41
C SER A 33 -8.48 -5.76 -1.84
N MET A 34 -9.72 -5.31 -2.05
CA MET A 34 -10.31 -5.26 -3.39
C MET A 34 -9.57 -4.27 -4.31
N LEU A 35 -8.79 -3.34 -3.76
CA LEU A 35 -7.85 -2.50 -4.52
C LEU A 35 -6.64 -3.26 -5.09
N THR A 36 -6.41 -4.50 -4.68
CA THR A 36 -5.32 -5.31 -5.25
C THR A 36 -5.70 -5.70 -6.68
N PRO A 37 -4.81 -5.48 -7.67
CA PRO A 37 -5.09 -5.86 -9.05
C PRO A 37 -5.46 -7.34 -9.21
N GLY A 38 -6.44 -7.64 -10.05
CA GLY A 38 -6.88 -8.98 -10.41
C GLY A 38 -6.25 -9.50 -11.70
N ARG A 39 -6.32 -10.81 -11.94
CA ARG A 39 -5.98 -11.44 -13.22
C ARG A 39 -7.21 -11.72 -14.09
N ILE A 40 -8.36 -11.89 -13.45
CA ILE A 40 -9.64 -12.20 -14.09
C ILE A 40 -10.77 -11.91 -13.09
N GLY A 41 -11.83 -11.26 -13.56
CA GLY A 41 -13.00 -10.89 -12.76
C GLY A 41 -12.65 -10.22 -11.43
N ILE A 42 -13.47 -10.45 -10.42
CA ILE A 42 -13.17 -10.07 -9.03
C ILE A 42 -13.16 -11.34 -8.18
N VAL A 43 -12.28 -12.28 -8.56
CA VAL A 43 -12.25 -13.63 -7.98
C VAL A 43 -11.15 -13.71 -6.90
N PRO A 44 -11.48 -14.14 -5.66
CA PRO A 44 -10.48 -14.38 -4.63
C PRO A 44 -9.42 -15.38 -5.12
N ARG A 45 -8.15 -15.19 -4.75
CA ARG A 45 -7.00 -16.04 -5.18
C ARG A 45 -6.53 -15.83 -6.61
N GLN A 46 -7.13 -14.89 -7.34
CA GLN A 46 -6.70 -14.49 -8.69
C GLN A 46 -6.00 -13.13 -8.68
N GLU A 47 -5.31 -12.75 -7.59
CA GLU A 47 -4.61 -11.47 -7.52
C GLU A 47 -3.38 -11.45 -8.46
N SER A 48 -3.23 -10.35 -9.18
CA SER A 48 -2.11 -10.07 -10.06
C SER A 48 -0.98 -9.42 -9.27
N LEU A 49 -0.14 -10.27 -8.70
CA LEU A 49 1.05 -9.84 -7.96
C LEU A 49 2.28 -9.84 -8.89
N PRO A 50 3.23 -8.91 -8.71
CA PRO A 50 4.49 -8.93 -9.42
C PRO A 50 5.25 -10.25 -9.18
N GLU A 51 5.94 -10.74 -10.21
CA GLU A 51 6.77 -11.94 -10.16
C GLU A 51 8.06 -11.75 -9.34
N THR A 52 8.22 -10.61 -8.69
CA THR A 52 9.41 -10.25 -7.93
C THR A 52 9.70 -11.25 -6.80
N ILE A 53 10.98 -11.43 -6.50
CA ILE A 53 11.46 -12.25 -5.39
C ILE A 53 11.07 -11.61 -4.05
N ASP A 54 11.16 -10.29 -3.95
CA ASP A 54 10.86 -9.58 -2.71
C ASP A 54 9.40 -9.76 -2.27
N ALA A 55 9.23 -10.22 -1.03
CA ALA A 55 7.93 -10.42 -0.39
C ALA A 55 7.22 -9.11 0.00
N ALA A 56 7.93 -7.98 0.01
CA ALA A 56 7.36 -6.64 0.21
C ALA A 56 6.72 -6.05 -1.05
N MET A 57 6.95 -6.67 -2.22
CA MET A 57 6.54 -6.22 -3.56
C MET A 57 7.22 -4.92 -3.98
N ILE A 58 7.34 -4.75 -5.30
CA ILE A 58 7.88 -3.53 -5.91
C ILE A 58 7.18 -2.26 -5.40
N ALA A 59 7.93 -1.18 -5.28
CA ALA A 59 7.38 0.16 -5.02
C ALA A 59 6.19 0.48 -5.94
N GLY A 60 5.15 1.12 -5.41
CA GLY A 60 3.96 1.48 -6.18
C GLY A 60 2.90 0.40 -6.36
N GLN A 61 3.20 -0.88 -6.03
CA GLN A 61 2.18 -1.93 -6.09
C GLN A 61 1.05 -1.63 -5.10
N THR A 62 -0.19 -1.66 -5.58
CA THR A 62 -1.39 -1.51 -4.76
C THR A 62 -1.75 -2.83 -4.12
N TRP A 63 -1.72 -2.87 -2.79
CA TRP A 63 -2.15 -4.03 -2.02
C TRP A 63 -2.32 -3.73 -0.53
N ALA A 64 -3.23 -4.46 0.10
CA ALA A 64 -3.25 -4.66 1.54
C ALA A 64 -3.83 -6.05 1.81
N ARG A 65 -3.59 -6.61 3.01
CA ARG A 65 -4.35 -7.77 3.50
C ARG A 65 -5.00 -7.38 4.81
N GLN A 66 -6.32 -7.41 4.83
CA GLN A 66 -7.09 -6.91 5.95
C GLN A 66 -8.43 -7.62 6.05
N TRP A 67 -9.01 -7.55 7.24
CA TRP A 67 -10.36 -8.00 7.50
C TRP A 67 -11.33 -7.21 6.62
N GLN A 68 -12.22 -7.93 5.95
CA GLN A 68 -13.18 -7.35 5.04
C GLN A 68 -14.44 -8.20 4.92
N VAL A 69 -15.49 -7.55 4.46
CA VAL A 69 -16.66 -8.19 3.85
C VAL A 69 -16.74 -7.69 2.42
N ARG A 70 -16.89 -8.60 1.47
CA ARG A 70 -16.96 -8.30 0.03
C ARG A 70 -18.14 -9.02 -0.59
N ILE A 71 -18.87 -8.30 -1.42
CA ILE A 71 -19.92 -8.84 -2.29
C ILE A 71 -19.52 -8.55 -3.72
N THR A 72 -19.61 -9.54 -4.60
CA THR A 72 -19.38 -9.38 -6.02
C THR A 72 -20.47 -10.07 -6.83
N GLN A 73 -20.87 -9.43 -7.91
CA GLN A 73 -21.84 -9.95 -8.86
C GLN A 73 -21.22 -9.94 -10.25
N ASP A 74 -21.42 -11.01 -11.01
CA ASP A 74 -20.96 -11.09 -12.39
C ASP A 74 -22.10 -11.15 -13.41
N PHE A 75 -21.81 -10.70 -14.63
CA PHE A 75 -22.77 -10.47 -15.69
C PHE A 75 -22.19 -10.86 -17.06
N PHE A 76 -23.07 -10.97 -18.05
CA PHE A 76 -22.72 -11.22 -19.45
C PHE A 76 -21.82 -12.45 -19.66
N LYS A 77 -22.14 -13.56 -18.98
CA LYS A 77 -21.33 -14.79 -18.95
C LYS A 77 -19.94 -14.54 -18.37
N HIS A 78 -19.88 -13.99 -17.16
CA HIS A 78 -18.65 -13.71 -16.41
C HIS A 78 -17.70 -12.68 -17.08
N LYS A 79 -18.22 -11.81 -17.95
CA LYS A 79 -17.40 -10.79 -18.65
C LYS A 79 -17.36 -9.46 -17.94
N LEU A 80 -18.39 -9.12 -17.16
CA LEU A 80 -18.44 -7.89 -16.39
C LEU A 80 -18.69 -8.25 -14.93
N TRP A 81 -17.91 -7.68 -14.04
CA TRP A 81 -17.98 -7.90 -12.60
C TRP A 81 -18.15 -6.57 -11.89
N LEU A 82 -19.05 -6.55 -10.92
CA LEU A 82 -19.22 -5.43 -9.99
C LEU A 82 -18.93 -5.93 -8.59
N GLY A 83 -18.15 -5.18 -7.82
CA GLY A 83 -17.75 -5.51 -6.47
C GLY A 83 -17.90 -4.34 -5.52
N LEU A 84 -18.30 -4.64 -4.29
CA LEU A 84 -18.29 -3.73 -3.16
C LEU A 84 -17.62 -4.43 -1.97
N SER A 85 -16.65 -3.79 -1.33
CA SER A 85 -16.05 -4.26 -0.08
C SER A 85 -16.06 -3.19 1.00
N ILE A 86 -16.22 -3.66 2.23
CA ILE A 86 -16.04 -2.91 3.46
C ILE A 86 -14.83 -3.52 4.16
N GLU A 87 -13.80 -2.72 4.37
CA GLU A 87 -12.48 -3.19 4.81
C GLU A 87 -12.03 -2.47 6.09
N ASN A 88 -11.21 -3.14 6.90
CA ASN A 88 -10.72 -2.58 8.16
C ASN A 88 -9.95 -1.26 7.91
N PRO A 89 -10.37 -0.14 8.50
CA PRO A 89 -9.77 1.16 8.24
C PRO A 89 -8.46 1.31 9.02
N GLN A 90 -7.52 2.06 8.46
CA GLN A 90 -6.34 2.51 9.17
C GLN A 90 -5.78 3.77 8.51
N THR A 91 -5.38 4.79 9.28
CA THR A 91 -4.66 5.96 8.76
C THR A 91 -3.20 5.92 9.21
N LEU A 92 -2.28 6.00 8.26
CA LEU A 92 -0.87 6.23 8.54
C LEU A 92 -0.61 7.72 8.67
N TYR A 93 -0.58 8.21 9.91
CA TYR A 93 -0.24 9.59 10.22
C TYR A 93 1.27 9.82 10.25
N ASP A 94 1.72 10.88 9.60
CA ASP A 94 3.02 11.50 9.87
C ASP A 94 2.85 12.70 10.81
N THR A 95 3.65 12.75 11.86
CA THR A 95 3.61 13.79 12.90
C THR A 95 4.92 14.56 12.97
N THR A 96 5.58 14.72 11.82
CA THR A 96 6.82 15.48 11.71
C THR A 96 6.66 16.88 12.31
N GLY A 97 7.65 17.26 13.13
CA GLY A 97 7.70 18.55 13.81
C GLY A 97 6.93 18.60 15.13
N TYR A 98 6.20 17.55 15.50
CA TYR A 98 5.56 17.45 16.81
C TYR A 98 6.34 16.52 17.75
N THR A 99 6.14 16.73 19.05
CA THR A 99 6.62 15.82 20.10
C THR A 99 5.47 14.98 20.64
N THR A 100 5.75 13.83 21.23
CA THR A 100 4.75 12.99 21.88
C THR A 100 4.79 13.11 23.41
N ASP A 101 3.67 12.85 24.08
CA ASP A 101 3.62 12.63 25.53
C ASP A 101 4.02 11.20 25.90
N GLY A 102 4.01 10.87 27.20
CA GLY A 102 4.33 9.53 27.69
C GLY A 102 3.34 8.43 27.28
N ASP A 103 2.19 8.80 26.71
CA ASP A 103 1.17 7.91 26.17
C ASP A 103 1.17 7.91 24.63
N GLU A 104 2.28 8.36 24.00
CA GLU A 104 2.47 8.49 22.56
C GLU A 104 1.46 9.40 21.84
N ARG A 105 0.76 10.27 22.58
CA ARG A 105 -0.14 11.26 21.98
C ARG A 105 0.64 12.46 21.50
N VAL A 106 0.16 13.11 20.46
CA VAL A 106 0.86 14.23 19.85
C VAL A 106 0.60 15.51 20.64
N LEU A 107 1.66 16.11 21.17
CA LEU A 107 1.62 17.40 21.84
C LEU A 107 1.50 18.51 20.80
N LEU A 108 0.41 19.28 20.88
CA LEU A 108 0.13 20.38 19.96
C LEU A 108 0.63 21.71 20.51
N PRO A 109 0.99 22.67 19.64
CA PRO A 109 1.19 24.04 20.04
C PRO A 109 -0.01 24.60 20.82
N GLY A 110 0.25 25.24 21.97
CA GLY A 110 -0.80 25.77 22.84
C GLY A 110 -1.32 24.80 23.90
N GLY A 111 -0.63 23.68 24.17
CA GLY A 111 -0.89 22.81 25.31
C GLY A 111 -2.05 21.84 25.15
N LYS A 112 -2.55 21.67 23.92
CA LYS A 112 -3.54 20.64 23.56
C LYS A 112 -2.84 19.34 23.18
N VAL A 113 -3.58 18.25 23.15
CA VAL A 113 -3.05 16.92 22.81
C VAL A 113 -3.93 16.26 21.75
N ALA A 114 -3.35 15.83 20.63
CA ALA A 114 -4.02 15.04 19.60
C ALA A 114 -3.77 13.54 19.82
N THR A 115 -4.85 12.76 19.88
CA THR A 115 -4.83 11.30 19.89
C THR A 115 -5.23 10.82 18.50
N ILE A 116 -4.21 10.41 17.73
CA ILE A 116 -4.33 9.90 16.35
C ILE A 116 -4.37 8.37 16.30
N ASN A 117 -3.72 7.73 17.25
CA ASN A 117 -3.74 6.29 17.49
C ASN A 117 -3.67 6.07 18.99
N LYS A 118 -4.14 4.91 19.45
CA LYS A 118 -4.00 4.53 20.86
C LYS A 118 -3.79 3.04 21.00
N ASP A 119 -2.88 2.65 21.88
CA ASP A 119 -2.72 1.27 22.27
C ASP A 119 -4.01 0.74 22.91
N GLY A 120 -4.51 -0.36 22.37
CA GLY A 120 -5.62 -1.08 22.97
C GLY A 120 -5.15 -1.83 24.20
N THR A 121 -5.96 -1.85 25.24
CA THR A 121 -5.66 -2.56 26.51
C THR A 121 -6.06 -4.04 26.42
N GLY A 122 -5.54 -4.74 25.41
CA GLY A 122 -5.85 -6.16 25.14
C GLY A 122 -4.89 -7.12 25.87
N LEU A 123 -5.41 -8.29 26.27
CA LEU A 123 -4.69 -9.31 27.07
C LEU A 123 -3.41 -9.90 26.42
N THR A 124 -3.10 -9.61 25.15
CA THR A 124 -1.97 -10.25 24.44
C THR A 124 -1.15 -9.35 23.52
N ASN A 125 -1.47 -8.05 23.39
CA ASN A 125 -0.59 -7.11 22.71
C ASN A 125 -1.05 -5.66 22.97
N ASN A 126 -0.16 -4.82 23.50
CA ASN A 126 -0.30 -3.37 23.38
C ASN A 126 0.09 -3.03 21.94
N GLY A 127 -0.89 -2.72 21.10
CA GLY A 127 -0.66 -2.31 19.72
C GLY A 127 -1.53 -1.11 19.38
N PRO A 128 -1.02 -0.15 18.60
CA PRO A 128 -1.75 1.07 18.29
C PRO A 128 -2.91 0.73 17.37
N PHE A 129 -4.13 1.05 17.81
CA PHE A 129 -5.34 1.00 17.00
C PHE A 129 -5.60 2.37 16.40
N SER A 130 -6.06 2.36 15.15
CA SER A 130 -6.61 3.53 14.48
C SER A 130 -7.83 4.06 15.21
N ASN A 131 -7.99 5.38 15.25
CA ASN A 131 -9.16 6.03 15.83
C ASN A 131 -10.31 6.19 14.82
N GLU A 132 -10.35 5.34 13.81
CA GLU A 132 -11.16 5.57 12.61
C GLU A 132 -12.64 5.30 12.89
N ILE A 133 -13.50 6.24 12.48
CA ILE A 133 -14.94 6.21 12.81
C ILE A 133 -15.76 5.31 11.87
N ALA A 134 -15.20 4.94 10.72
CA ALA A 134 -15.88 4.20 9.68
C ALA A 134 -14.88 3.31 8.93
N PRO A 135 -15.33 2.15 8.42
CA PRO A 135 -14.50 1.28 7.59
C PRO A 135 -14.21 1.88 6.22
N ASP A 136 -13.20 1.34 5.55
CA ASP A 136 -12.89 1.71 4.18
C ASP A 136 -13.89 1.06 3.24
N VAL A 137 -14.51 1.85 2.38
CA VAL A 137 -15.49 1.36 1.40
C VAL A 137 -14.86 1.40 0.03
N ILE A 138 -14.76 0.25 -0.63
CA ILE A 138 -14.18 0.13 -1.96
C ILE A 138 -15.24 -0.39 -2.92
N ALA A 139 -15.34 0.24 -4.08
CA ALA A 139 -16.11 -0.26 -5.21
C ALA A 139 -15.16 -0.59 -6.37
N LYS A 140 -15.43 -1.69 -7.08
CA LYS A 140 -14.61 -2.14 -8.21
C LYS A 140 -15.50 -2.64 -9.34
N ILE A 141 -15.09 -2.34 -10.57
CA ILE A 141 -15.64 -2.90 -11.79
C ILE A 141 -14.50 -3.60 -12.51
N ALA A 142 -14.70 -4.86 -12.90
CA ALA A 142 -13.76 -5.59 -13.74
C ALA A 142 -14.43 -6.04 -15.04
N TYR A 143 -13.70 -5.96 -16.14
CA TYR A 143 -14.17 -6.31 -17.47
C TYR A 143 -13.16 -7.26 -18.15
N ASP A 144 -13.67 -8.42 -18.56
CA ASP A 144 -12.94 -9.53 -19.18
C ASP A 144 -13.43 -9.76 -20.62
N PRO A 145 -13.05 -8.90 -21.58
CA PRO A 145 -13.32 -9.13 -22.99
C PRO A 145 -12.49 -10.30 -23.54
N HIS A 146 -12.62 -10.58 -24.84
CA HIS A 146 -11.79 -11.60 -25.50
C HIS A 146 -10.28 -11.28 -25.48
N TRP A 147 -9.90 -10.00 -25.29
CA TRP A 147 -8.51 -9.57 -25.24
C TRP A 147 -8.26 -8.66 -24.03
N GLY A 148 -7.52 -9.22 -23.07
CA GLY A 148 -7.09 -8.53 -21.86
C GLY A 148 -8.10 -8.58 -20.71
N HIS A 149 -7.65 -8.06 -19.58
CA HIS A 149 -8.42 -7.85 -18.35
C HIS A 149 -8.28 -6.39 -17.96
N TYR A 150 -9.36 -5.77 -17.51
CA TYR A 150 -9.40 -4.35 -17.14
C TYR A 150 -10.16 -4.17 -15.84
N GLU A 151 -9.63 -3.33 -14.95
CA GLU A 151 -10.26 -2.96 -13.69
C GLU A 151 -10.31 -1.44 -13.53
N ILE A 152 -11.37 -0.96 -12.92
CA ILE A 152 -11.47 0.39 -12.35
C ILE A 152 -12.02 0.28 -10.94
N GLU A 153 -11.45 1.03 -10.02
CA GLU A 153 -11.81 1.00 -8.61
C GLU A 153 -11.82 2.39 -7.98
N GLY A 154 -12.58 2.52 -6.89
CA GLY A 154 -12.62 3.70 -6.04
C GLY A 154 -12.67 3.30 -4.57
N ILE A 155 -12.10 4.14 -3.71
CA ILE A 155 -12.08 3.98 -2.26
C ILE A 155 -12.57 5.25 -1.56
N ALA A 156 -13.36 5.08 -0.50
CA ALA A 156 -13.65 6.08 0.50
C ALA A 156 -13.06 5.66 1.85
N HIS A 157 -12.36 6.57 2.51
CA HIS A 157 -11.68 6.40 3.79
C HIS A 157 -11.89 7.65 4.66
N PHE A 158 -11.79 7.55 5.98
CA PHE A 158 -12.13 8.65 6.90
C PHE A 158 -11.09 8.81 8.01
N ALA A 159 -10.06 9.61 7.75
CA ALA A 159 -9.04 9.92 8.75
C ALA A 159 -9.68 10.66 9.94
N HIS A 160 -9.46 10.16 11.15
CA HIS A 160 -10.05 10.70 12.36
C HIS A 160 -9.03 10.91 13.47
N ASP A 161 -9.25 11.94 14.29
CA ASP A 161 -8.52 12.14 15.54
C ASP A 161 -9.36 12.81 16.63
N ARG A 162 -8.78 12.82 17.84
CA ARG A 162 -9.33 13.47 19.03
C ARG A 162 -8.34 14.48 19.59
N VAL A 163 -8.72 15.76 19.61
CA VAL A 163 -7.92 16.84 20.22
C VAL A 163 -8.47 17.22 21.59
N SER A 164 -7.73 16.93 22.64
CA SER A 164 -8.13 17.10 24.04
C SER A 164 -7.37 18.24 24.72
N TRP A 165 -8.03 18.86 25.71
CA TRP A 165 -7.45 19.86 26.61
C TRP A 165 -8.14 19.78 27.98
N VAL A 166 -7.61 20.49 28.97
CA VAL A 166 -8.21 20.50 30.32
C VAL A 166 -9.64 21.04 30.25
N GLY A 167 -10.61 20.21 30.65
CA GLY A 167 -12.03 20.58 30.66
C GLY A 167 -12.78 20.38 29.34
N GLY A 168 -12.17 19.80 28.29
CA GLY A 168 -12.92 19.50 27.08
C GLY A 168 -12.13 18.84 25.95
N GLY A 169 -12.79 18.72 24.80
CA GLY A 169 -12.07 18.52 23.56
C GLY A 169 -12.97 18.41 22.33
N HIS A 170 -12.34 18.27 21.16
CA HIS A 170 -13.01 18.13 19.88
C HIS A 170 -12.57 16.88 19.10
N ASN A 171 -13.47 16.35 18.27
CA ASN A 171 -13.23 15.28 17.32
C ASN A 171 -13.09 15.88 15.93
N TYR A 172 -12.07 15.50 15.16
CA TYR A 172 -11.95 15.91 13.76
C TYR A 172 -11.99 14.69 12.86
N THR A 173 -12.77 14.79 11.78
CA THR A 173 -12.79 13.81 10.70
C THR A 173 -12.50 14.52 9.39
N ALA A 174 -11.61 13.95 8.58
CA ALA A 174 -11.38 14.37 7.21
C ALA A 174 -11.80 13.23 6.26
N PRO A 175 -12.77 13.46 5.35
CA PRO A 175 -13.08 12.49 4.32
C PRO A 175 -11.90 12.42 3.34
N THR A 176 -11.55 11.20 2.97
CA THR A 176 -10.43 10.85 2.10
C THR A 176 -10.88 9.78 1.11
N GLY A 177 -10.05 9.49 0.13
CA GLY A 177 -10.41 8.55 -0.91
C GLY A 177 -9.63 8.76 -2.20
N GLY A 178 -9.86 7.87 -3.15
CA GLY A 178 -9.12 7.84 -4.40
C GLY A 178 -9.75 6.93 -5.42
N GLY A 179 -9.14 6.89 -6.58
CA GLY A 179 -9.51 6.03 -7.69
C GLY A 179 -8.29 5.45 -8.36
N GLY A 180 -8.48 4.29 -8.97
CA GLY A 180 -7.42 3.51 -9.58
C GLY A 180 -7.97 2.55 -10.62
N GLY A 181 -7.07 1.75 -11.15
CA GLY A 181 -7.41 0.69 -12.07
C GLY A 181 -6.19 -0.11 -12.47
N SER A 182 -6.46 -1.22 -13.14
CA SER A 182 -5.43 -2.12 -13.64
C SER A 182 -5.79 -2.66 -15.01
N MET A 183 -4.77 -3.11 -15.74
CA MET A 183 -4.97 -3.89 -16.97
C MET A 183 -3.90 -4.95 -17.12
N ILE A 184 -4.30 -6.09 -17.69
CA ILE A 184 -3.41 -7.15 -18.14
C ILE A 184 -3.65 -7.39 -19.63
N LEU A 185 -2.61 -7.22 -20.44
CA LEU A 185 -2.68 -7.26 -21.89
C LEU A 185 -1.82 -8.40 -22.43
N PRO A 186 -2.39 -9.46 -23.02
CA PRO A 186 -1.62 -10.52 -23.67
C PRO A 186 -1.12 -10.03 -25.03
N VAL A 187 0.05 -9.40 -25.06
CA VAL A 187 0.68 -8.84 -26.28
C VAL A 187 1.01 -9.94 -27.29
N ILE A 188 1.59 -11.05 -26.81
CA ILE A 188 1.75 -12.27 -27.59
C ILE A 188 1.07 -13.38 -26.79
N PRO A 189 -0.03 -13.97 -27.28
CA PRO A 189 -0.79 -14.98 -26.55
C PRO A 189 0.11 -16.06 -25.95
N HIS A 190 -0.02 -16.28 -24.64
CA HIS A 190 0.74 -17.26 -23.84
C HIS A 190 2.26 -17.05 -23.77
N LYS A 191 2.81 -15.99 -24.38
CA LYS A 191 4.26 -15.75 -24.41
C LYS A 191 4.67 -14.43 -23.79
N VAL A 192 3.92 -13.36 -24.03
CA VAL A 192 4.27 -12.04 -23.53
C VAL A 192 3.00 -11.35 -23.07
N GLU A 193 3.01 -10.86 -21.84
CA GLU A 193 1.95 -10.03 -21.29
C GLU A 193 2.52 -8.75 -20.67
N VAL A 194 1.69 -7.71 -20.70
CA VAL A 194 1.96 -6.42 -20.06
C VAL A 194 0.96 -6.26 -18.93
N ARG A 195 1.44 -5.83 -17.76
CA ARG A 195 0.60 -5.51 -16.60
C ARG A 195 0.82 -4.08 -16.20
N ILE A 196 -0.24 -3.33 -16.00
CA ILE A 196 -0.20 -1.93 -15.58
C ILE A 196 -1.24 -1.75 -14.49
N ALA A 197 -0.90 -1.07 -13.41
CA ALA A 197 -1.84 -0.75 -12.33
C ALA A 197 -1.48 0.59 -11.70
N GLY A 198 -2.48 1.30 -11.19
CA GLY A 198 -2.25 2.55 -10.47
C GLY A 198 -3.41 2.95 -9.57
N LEU A 199 -3.11 3.77 -8.56
CA LEU A 199 -4.07 4.31 -7.61
C LEU A 199 -3.64 5.73 -7.23
N ALA A 200 -4.57 6.68 -7.22
CA ALA A 200 -4.31 8.06 -6.81
C ALA A 200 -5.49 8.65 -6.04
N GLY A 201 -5.20 9.52 -5.08
CA GLY A 201 -6.22 10.06 -4.18
C GLY A 201 -5.61 10.72 -2.95
N TYR A 202 -6.45 11.16 -2.01
CA TYR A 202 -6.02 11.68 -0.72
C TYR A 202 -6.17 10.59 0.34
N GLY A 203 -5.21 10.44 1.24
CA GLY A 203 -5.33 9.50 2.36
C GLY A 203 -5.31 8.02 1.97
N ILE A 204 -4.53 7.65 0.95
CA ILE A 204 -4.46 6.28 0.42
C ILE A 204 -3.03 5.72 0.33
N GLY A 205 -2.03 6.44 0.85
CA GLY A 205 -0.62 6.07 0.79
C GLY A 205 -0.31 4.71 1.43
N ARG A 206 -1.09 4.29 2.44
CA ARG A 206 -0.97 2.97 3.08
C ARG A 206 -1.21 1.82 2.14
N TYR A 207 -1.92 2.01 1.03
CA TYR A 207 -2.23 0.94 0.08
C TYR A 207 -1.06 0.63 -0.86
N GLY A 208 -0.01 1.44 -0.88
CA GLY A 208 1.21 1.16 -1.65
C GLY A 208 2.28 0.41 -0.86
N SER A 209 3.18 -0.30 -1.54
CA SER A 209 4.20 -1.15 -0.91
C SER A 209 5.14 -0.41 0.04
N VAL A 210 5.46 0.85 -0.24
CA VAL A 210 6.43 1.62 0.56
C VAL A 210 5.79 2.38 1.74
N LEU A 211 4.48 2.23 1.95
CA LEU A 211 3.77 2.75 3.13
C LEU A 211 3.96 4.26 3.36
N LEU A 212 3.89 5.08 2.31
CA LEU A 212 3.89 6.53 2.48
C LEU A 212 2.67 6.97 3.32
N PRO A 213 2.79 8.07 4.09
CA PRO A 213 1.73 8.50 4.99
C PRO A 213 0.44 8.88 4.25
N ASP A 214 -0.69 8.57 4.87
CA ASP A 214 -2.03 8.93 4.41
C ASP A 214 -2.36 10.38 4.75
N ALA A 215 -1.95 10.82 5.95
CA ALA A 215 -2.27 12.13 6.48
C ALA A 215 -1.15 12.65 7.37
N THR A 216 -1.17 13.95 7.60
CA THR A 216 -0.47 14.63 8.70
C THR A 216 -1.49 15.34 9.55
N ILE A 217 -1.08 16.00 10.63
CA ILE A 217 -1.95 16.90 11.39
C ILE A 217 -1.49 18.36 11.27
N ASN A 218 -2.43 19.29 11.35
CA ASN A 218 -2.12 20.72 11.46
C ASN A 218 -1.84 21.11 12.93
N ALA A 219 -1.42 22.36 13.17
CA ALA A 219 -1.08 22.84 14.52
C ALA A 219 -2.26 22.79 15.52
N GLN A 220 -3.49 22.71 15.04
CA GLN A 220 -4.69 22.51 15.86
C GLN A 220 -4.99 21.03 16.12
N GLY A 221 -4.20 20.13 15.55
CA GLY A 221 -4.35 18.69 15.63
C GLY A 221 -5.49 18.14 14.78
N LYS A 222 -5.89 18.81 13.69
CA LYS A 222 -6.88 18.31 12.73
C LYS A 222 -6.18 17.46 11.67
N PRO A 223 -6.76 16.33 11.20
CA PRO A 223 -6.20 15.53 10.12
C PRO A 223 -6.11 16.36 8.84
N GLN A 224 -4.99 16.21 8.15
CA GLN A 224 -4.64 16.83 6.89
C GLN A 224 -4.25 15.72 5.92
N PRO A 225 -5.23 15.18 5.16
CA PRO A 225 -4.97 14.14 4.18
C PRO A 225 -3.93 14.59 3.15
N LEU A 226 -3.02 13.68 2.83
CA LEU A 226 -1.98 13.89 1.82
C LEU A 226 -2.45 13.27 0.50
N PHE A 227 -2.36 14.05 -0.59
CA PHE A 227 -2.48 13.46 -1.92
C PHE A 227 -1.40 12.39 -2.06
N SER A 228 -1.72 11.26 -2.64
CA SER A 228 -0.81 10.14 -2.87
C SER A 228 -1.10 9.55 -4.24
N ALA A 229 -0.05 9.11 -4.92
CA ALA A 229 -0.16 8.45 -6.21
C ALA A 229 0.83 7.29 -6.26
N GLN A 230 0.39 6.17 -6.79
CA GLN A 230 1.20 4.97 -6.94
C GLN A 230 0.88 4.26 -8.24
N GLY A 231 1.86 3.57 -8.79
CA GLY A 231 1.65 2.76 -9.97
C GLY A 231 2.79 1.81 -10.27
N THR A 232 2.46 0.80 -11.05
CA THR A 232 3.38 -0.22 -11.54
C THR A 232 3.10 -0.51 -13.00
N ALA A 233 4.16 -0.83 -13.74
CA ALA A 233 4.09 -1.36 -15.08
C ALA A 233 5.12 -2.48 -15.21
N GLY A 234 4.74 -3.58 -15.87
CA GLY A 234 5.64 -4.70 -16.09
C GLY A 234 5.38 -5.43 -17.39
N ILE A 235 6.44 -6.09 -17.87
CA ILE A 235 6.43 -6.98 -19.02
C ILE A 235 6.87 -8.34 -18.51
N ILE A 236 6.08 -9.36 -18.81
CA ILE A 236 6.33 -10.73 -18.39
C ILE A 236 6.38 -11.58 -19.65
N ALA A 237 7.49 -12.30 -19.80
CA ALA A 237 7.74 -13.19 -20.91
C ALA A 237 7.82 -14.64 -20.41
N HIS A 238 7.27 -15.54 -21.22
CA HIS A 238 7.33 -17.00 -21.05
C HIS A 238 8.05 -17.62 -22.26
N PRO A 239 9.41 -17.54 -22.34
CA PRO A 239 10.16 -18.10 -23.46
C PRO A 239 9.97 -19.61 -23.64
N SER A 240 9.73 -20.34 -22.54
CA SER A 240 9.35 -21.75 -22.54
C SER A 240 8.54 -22.09 -21.29
N ALA A 241 8.00 -23.31 -21.20
CA ALA A 241 7.28 -23.77 -20.02
C ALA A 241 8.12 -23.76 -18.72
N ARG A 242 9.45 -23.74 -18.84
CA ARG A 242 10.40 -23.77 -17.71
C ARG A 242 10.90 -22.39 -17.28
N PHE A 243 10.75 -21.37 -18.12
CA PHE A 243 11.33 -20.05 -17.86
C PHE A 243 10.26 -18.97 -17.86
N VAL A 244 10.31 -18.12 -16.84
CA VAL A 244 9.59 -16.84 -16.80
C VAL A 244 10.63 -15.76 -16.64
N VAL A 245 10.58 -14.73 -17.48
CA VAL A 245 11.45 -13.54 -17.39
C VAL A 245 10.54 -12.34 -17.24
N TYR A 246 10.87 -11.42 -16.34
CA TYR A 246 10.04 -10.26 -16.07
C TYR A 246 10.88 -9.01 -15.90
N GLY A 247 10.31 -7.88 -16.30
CA GLY A 247 10.79 -6.56 -15.97
C GLY A 247 9.64 -5.73 -15.43
N TYR A 248 9.87 -5.04 -14.31
CA TYR A 248 8.89 -4.16 -13.68
C TYR A 248 9.52 -2.80 -13.36
N PHE A 249 8.69 -1.77 -13.46
CA PHE A 249 8.97 -0.45 -12.90
C PHE A 249 7.78 -0.05 -12.04
N GLY A 250 8.07 0.57 -10.90
CA GLY A 250 7.05 1.03 -10.00
C GLY A 250 7.46 2.31 -9.29
N THR A 251 6.46 3.12 -8.93
CA THR A 251 6.66 4.40 -8.27
C THR A 251 5.54 4.67 -7.28
N GLN A 252 5.88 5.32 -6.17
CA GLN A 252 4.94 5.83 -5.20
C GLN A 252 5.34 7.24 -4.79
N TRP A 253 4.35 8.11 -4.61
CA TRP A 253 4.50 9.52 -4.32
C TRP A 253 3.53 9.94 -3.23
N ALA A 254 3.99 10.84 -2.35
CA ALA A 254 3.15 11.49 -1.36
C ALA A 254 3.30 13.01 -1.45
N GLY A 255 2.16 13.69 -1.40
CA GLY A 255 2.02 15.13 -1.34
C GLY A 255 2.50 15.68 -0.02
N ARG A 256 2.38 17.01 0.14
CA ARG A 256 2.77 17.72 1.34
C ARG A 256 1.60 18.51 1.88
N ASN A 257 1.50 18.58 3.20
CA ASN A 257 0.61 19.49 3.89
C ASN A 257 1.30 19.88 5.19
N TYR A 258 1.48 21.18 5.40
CA TYR A 258 2.36 21.65 6.45
C TYR A 258 1.94 23.02 6.95
N SER A 259 2.44 23.38 8.13
CA SER A 259 2.29 24.72 8.70
C SER A 259 3.57 25.13 9.40
N THR A 260 3.79 26.44 9.53
CA THR A 260 4.90 26.98 10.30
C THR A 260 4.34 27.92 11.35
N LEU A 261 4.68 27.66 12.62
CA LEU A 261 4.23 28.45 13.76
C LEU A 261 5.43 28.79 14.63
N ASN A 262 5.64 30.09 14.89
CA ASN A 262 6.75 30.62 15.68
C ASN A 262 8.13 30.11 15.21
N GLY A 263 8.32 29.98 13.89
CA GLY A 263 9.57 29.50 13.30
C GLY A 263 9.72 27.97 13.26
N SER A 264 8.87 27.22 13.98
CA SER A 264 8.87 25.75 13.95
C SER A 264 8.09 25.21 12.76
N ALA A 265 8.67 24.24 12.07
CA ALA A 265 8.09 23.54 10.93
C ALA A 265 7.27 22.33 11.41
N TYR A 266 5.98 22.30 11.07
CA TYR A 266 5.07 21.20 11.40
C TYR A 266 4.46 20.57 10.16
N GLY A 267 4.15 19.29 10.26
CA GLY A 267 3.50 18.49 9.23
C GLY A 267 4.46 18.01 8.14
N TYR A 268 3.89 17.40 7.11
CA TYR A 268 4.64 16.63 6.12
C TYR A 268 5.10 17.47 4.93
N GLY A 269 6.40 17.36 4.60
CA GLY A 269 7.00 18.00 3.42
C GLY A 269 7.17 19.51 3.54
N ASN A 270 7.34 20.02 4.78
CA ASN A 270 7.54 21.44 5.05
C ASN A 270 8.91 21.93 4.51
N PRO A 271 8.96 23.00 3.69
CA PRO A 271 10.23 23.57 3.20
C PRO A 271 11.19 24.07 4.30
N ASN A 272 10.65 24.38 5.49
CA ASN A 272 11.43 24.80 6.65
C ASN A 272 11.94 23.61 7.48
N ALA A 273 11.64 22.37 7.10
CA ALA A 273 12.21 21.18 7.73
C ALA A 273 13.74 21.17 7.57
N ILE A 274 14.44 20.71 8.61
CA ILE A 274 15.91 20.74 8.65
C ILE A 274 16.45 19.39 8.19
N ASN A 275 17.20 19.42 7.09
CA ASN A 275 17.83 18.27 6.44
C ASN A 275 19.36 18.39 6.39
N THR A 276 19.96 19.31 7.14
CA THR A 276 21.41 19.60 7.10
C THR A 276 22.27 18.41 7.52
N GLY A 277 21.73 17.49 8.34
CA GLY A 277 22.42 16.27 8.78
C GLY A 277 22.17 15.05 7.90
N CYS A 278 21.27 15.09 6.92
CA CYS A 278 20.77 13.88 6.26
C CYS A 278 21.78 13.12 5.40
N ASN A 279 22.84 13.78 4.92
CA ASN A 279 23.88 13.17 4.07
C ASN A 279 25.19 12.93 4.82
N ILE A 280 25.18 13.05 6.16
CA ILE A 280 26.37 12.90 6.99
C ILE A 280 26.10 11.79 7.99
N GLU A 281 26.81 10.68 7.83
CA GLU A 281 26.74 9.55 8.74
C GLU A 281 27.10 9.99 10.17
N MET A 282 26.30 9.56 11.16
CA MET A 282 26.48 9.89 12.58
C MET A 282 26.45 11.40 12.91
N SER A 283 25.87 12.23 12.04
CA SER A 283 25.71 13.66 12.29
C SER A 283 24.77 13.95 13.47
N SER A 284 25.16 14.89 14.34
CA SER A 284 24.29 15.46 15.37
C SER A 284 23.31 16.52 14.84
N MET A 285 23.47 16.96 13.59
CA MET A 285 22.55 17.90 12.96
C MET A 285 21.21 17.22 12.61
N PRO A 286 20.08 17.95 12.65
CA PRO A 286 18.78 17.37 12.36
C PRO A 286 18.64 16.82 10.94
N CYS A 287 17.83 15.77 10.80
CA CYS A 287 17.41 15.21 9.54
C CYS A 287 15.93 14.82 9.59
N THR A 288 15.07 15.64 8.99
CA THR A 288 13.63 15.35 8.91
C THR A 288 13.30 14.32 7.82
N ALA A 289 13.89 14.47 6.63
CA ALA A 289 13.81 13.51 5.53
C ALA A 289 12.39 12.99 5.16
N ASN A 290 11.35 13.85 5.18
CA ASN A 290 10.01 13.46 4.71
C ASN A 290 10.06 12.97 3.25
N ILE A 291 9.67 11.71 3.02
CA ILE A 291 9.80 11.04 1.72
C ILE A 291 8.76 11.59 0.71
N HIS A 292 9.24 12.20 -0.36
CA HIS A 292 8.38 12.67 -1.44
C HIS A 292 8.01 11.55 -2.41
N SER A 293 8.99 10.73 -2.79
CA SER A 293 8.80 9.69 -3.80
C SER A 293 9.78 8.54 -3.63
N VAL A 294 9.30 7.36 -3.98
CA VAL A 294 10.11 6.13 -4.09
C VAL A 294 9.85 5.53 -5.46
N MET A 295 10.92 5.17 -6.16
CA MET A 295 10.84 4.40 -7.39
C MET A 295 11.67 3.14 -7.29
N GLU A 296 11.27 2.11 -8.04
CA GLU A 296 11.99 0.85 -8.14
C GLU A 296 11.89 0.32 -9.58
N GLY A 297 13.03 -0.08 -10.12
CA GLY A 297 13.13 -0.79 -11.40
C GLY A 297 13.76 -2.16 -11.16
N THR A 298 13.11 -3.20 -11.66
CA THR A 298 13.45 -4.59 -11.34
C THR A 298 13.41 -5.46 -12.58
N ILE A 299 14.41 -6.31 -12.76
CA ILE A 299 14.46 -7.36 -13.78
C ILE A 299 14.80 -8.69 -13.11
N GLY A 300 14.12 -9.77 -13.50
CA GLY A 300 14.37 -11.07 -12.92
C GLY A 300 13.90 -12.22 -13.80
N ALA A 301 14.27 -13.42 -13.37
CA ALA A 301 13.88 -14.65 -14.02
C ALA A 301 13.63 -15.77 -13.01
N TRP A 302 12.66 -16.61 -13.33
CA TRP A 302 12.37 -17.87 -12.65
C TRP A 302 12.64 -19.04 -13.58
N TRP A 303 13.41 -20.01 -13.09
CA TRP A 303 13.66 -21.28 -13.73
C TRP A 303 13.03 -22.42 -12.94
N ARG A 304 12.02 -23.05 -13.54
CA ARG A 304 11.37 -24.27 -13.03
C ARG A 304 12.16 -25.48 -13.50
N PHE A 305 13.07 -25.95 -12.65
CA PHE A 305 13.89 -27.12 -12.99
C PHE A 305 13.16 -28.44 -12.74
N PHE A 306 12.15 -28.45 -11.86
CA PHE A 306 11.25 -29.59 -11.66
C PHE A 306 9.79 -29.13 -11.65
N LYS A 307 8.94 -29.81 -12.43
CA LYS A 307 7.48 -29.68 -12.37
C LYS A 307 6.89 -31.08 -12.50
N GLY A 308 6.19 -31.53 -11.46
CA GLY A 308 5.60 -32.86 -11.42
C GLY A 308 4.38 -32.93 -10.52
N ARG A 309 3.86 -34.15 -10.33
CA ARG A 309 2.67 -34.41 -9.50
C ARG A 309 2.79 -33.93 -8.05
N TYR A 310 4.01 -33.84 -7.54
CA TYR A 310 4.29 -33.45 -6.16
C TYR A 310 4.58 -31.95 -5.98
N GLY A 311 4.54 -31.18 -7.06
CA GLY A 311 4.77 -29.74 -7.02
C GLY A 311 5.84 -29.27 -8.01
N THR A 312 6.15 -27.99 -7.89
CA THR A 312 7.15 -27.29 -8.70
C THR A 312 8.31 -26.87 -7.81
N VAL A 313 9.54 -27.10 -8.27
CA VAL A 313 10.74 -26.49 -7.67
C VAL A 313 11.30 -25.48 -8.65
N GLU A 314 11.50 -24.26 -8.18
CA GLU A 314 11.98 -23.16 -8.99
C GLU A 314 13.11 -22.40 -8.29
N PHE A 315 14.06 -21.96 -9.11
CA PHE A 315 15.14 -21.05 -8.70
C PHE A 315 14.91 -19.70 -9.37
N GLY A 316 15.06 -18.62 -8.61
CA GLY A 316 14.87 -17.26 -9.06
C GLY A 316 16.12 -16.42 -8.87
N THR A 317 16.35 -15.48 -9.79
CA THR A 317 17.27 -14.37 -9.60
C THR A 317 16.62 -13.06 -10.00
N GLN A 318 16.96 -11.98 -9.30
CA GLN A 318 16.41 -10.66 -9.55
C GLN A 318 17.47 -9.58 -9.25
N LEU A 319 17.60 -8.63 -10.17
CA LEU A 319 18.29 -7.37 -9.95
C LEU A 319 17.25 -6.26 -9.76
N ALA A 320 17.33 -5.54 -8.65
CA ALA A 320 16.48 -4.39 -8.36
C ALA A 320 17.34 -3.15 -8.14
N TYR A 321 16.82 -2.00 -8.58
CA TYR A 321 17.36 -0.68 -8.28
C TYR A 321 16.25 0.18 -7.71
N SER A 322 16.42 0.65 -6.49
CA SER A 322 15.47 1.52 -5.82
C SER A 322 16.08 2.91 -5.59
N ARG A 323 15.24 3.94 -5.61
CA ARG A 323 15.64 5.30 -5.24
C ARG A 323 14.57 5.95 -4.40
N VAL A 324 14.97 6.45 -3.23
CA VAL A 324 14.16 7.27 -2.34
C VAL A 324 14.58 8.73 -2.50
N GLN A 325 13.60 9.62 -2.53
CA GLN A 325 13.82 11.05 -2.56
C GLN A 325 12.91 11.74 -1.54
N ALA A 326 13.50 12.55 -0.67
CA ALA A 326 12.78 13.37 0.28
C ALA A 326 12.34 14.72 -0.33
N TYR A 327 11.45 15.40 0.36
CA TYR A 327 11.15 16.81 0.13
C TYR A 327 12.40 17.67 0.35
N GLN A 328 12.50 18.76 -0.40
CA GLN A 328 13.53 19.77 -0.16
C GLN A 328 13.21 20.51 1.14
N GLY A 329 14.24 20.67 1.98
CA GLY A 329 14.22 21.47 3.19
C GLY A 329 15.47 22.32 3.32
N VAL A 330 15.66 22.91 4.50
CA VAL A 330 16.90 23.62 4.86
C VAL A 330 18.05 22.61 4.87
N GLY A 331 19.13 22.89 4.14
CA GLY A 331 20.24 21.94 3.98
C GLY A 331 20.12 21.00 2.77
N GLY A 332 19.04 21.10 2.00
CA GLY A 332 18.92 20.47 0.67
C GLY A 332 17.80 19.43 0.57
N LYS A 333 17.94 18.57 -0.45
CA LYS A 333 16.96 17.56 -0.84
C LYS A 333 17.59 16.15 -0.75
N PRO A 334 17.52 15.51 0.43
CA PRO A 334 18.11 14.19 0.65
C PRO A 334 17.56 13.16 -0.32
N HIS A 335 18.43 12.30 -0.81
CA HIS A 335 18.06 11.16 -1.63
C HIS A 335 19.09 10.05 -1.45
N THR A 336 18.66 8.81 -1.64
CA THR A 336 19.54 7.65 -1.65
C THR A 336 19.05 6.65 -2.67
N SER A 337 19.94 5.78 -3.12
CA SER A 337 19.66 4.72 -4.07
C SER A 337 20.34 3.44 -3.64
N GLU A 338 19.71 2.32 -3.94
CA GLU A 338 20.22 1.00 -3.59
C GLU A 338 20.09 0.06 -4.79
N SER A 339 21.13 -0.73 -5.03
CA SER A 339 21.10 -1.85 -5.97
C SER A 339 21.12 -3.16 -5.18
N GLN A 340 20.16 -4.03 -5.47
CA GLN A 340 19.95 -5.27 -4.75
C GLN A 340 19.97 -6.44 -5.73
N LEU A 341 20.68 -7.50 -5.36
CA LEU A 341 20.70 -8.76 -6.09
C LEU A 341 20.07 -9.84 -5.20
N PHE A 342 19.01 -10.47 -5.69
CA PHE A 342 18.29 -11.50 -4.97
C PHE A 342 18.49 -12.87 -5.64
N PHE A 343 18.47 -13.89 -4.79
CA PHE A 343 18.41 -15.29 -5.17
C PHE A 343 17.35 -15.98 -4.30
N ASP A 344 16.53 -16.84 -4.90
CA ASP A 344 15.45 -17.53 -4.20
C ASP A 344 15.32 -18.96 -4.71
N LEU A 345 15.03 -19.88 -3.81
CA LEU A 345 14.69 -21.27 -4.10
C LEU A 345 13.31 -21.56 -3.49
N ARG A 346 12.34 -21.88 -4.34
CA ARG A 346 10.96 -22.13 -3.90
C ARG A 346 10.53 -23.55 -4.24
N TYR A 347 9.80 -24.14 -3.29
CA TYR A 347 9.01 -25.35 -3.50
C TYR A 347 7.53 -25.02 -3.37
N LEU A 348 6.78 -25.28 -4.44
CA LEU A 348 5.36 -24.99 -4.55
C LEU A 348 4.59 -26.32 -4.64
N PRO A 349 4.03 -26.84 -3.53
CA PRO A 349 3.43 -28.17 -3.49
C PRO A 349 2.09 -28.29 -4.24
N PHE A 350 1.39 -27.17 -4.49
CA PHE A 350 0.00 -27.17 -4.98
C PHE A 350 -0.23 -26.19 -6.15
N GLN A 351 0.67 -26.16 -7.12
CA GLN A 351 0.66 -25.18 -8.22
C GLN A 351 0.04 -25.69 -9.51
#